data_AF-A0A349SNU2-F1
#
_entry.id   AF-A0A349SNU2-F1
#
_cell.length_a   1.000
_cell.length_b   1.000
_cell.length_c   1.000
_cell.angle_alpha   90.00
_cell.angle_beta   90.00
_cell.angle_gamma   90.00
#
_symmetry.space_group_name_H-M   'P 1'
#
loop_
_entity.id
_entity.type
_entity.pdbx_description
1 polymer ?
#
loop_
_entity_poly.entity_id
_entity_poly.type
_entity_poly.pdbx_seq_one_letter_code
_entity_poly.pdbx_strand_id
1 'polypeptide(L)' 'MFIVLLRFSDNRAQASQWMAEHNGWLKQGFMDDVFLLAGSLQPQQGGTIIAHNISRPELESRVADDPFVAENV' A
#
# COMPACT_ATOMS: atom_id res chain seq x y z
N MET A 1 5.68 -3.25 -14.66
CA MET A 1 4.61 -3.88 -13.86
C MET A 1 5.24 -4.52 -12.65
N PHE A 2 4.63 -4.38 -11.49
CA PHE A 2 5.16 -4.80 -10.20
C PHE A 2 4.07 -5.42 -9.34
N ILE A 3 4.47 -6.34 -8.47
CA ILE A 3 3.63 -6.85 -7.38
C ILE A 3 4.27 -6.33 -6.10
N VAL A 4 3.52 -5.54 -5.34
CA VAL A 4 3.95 -5.00 -4.05
C VAL A 4 3.25 -5.80 -2.95
N LEU A 5 4.04 -6.30 -2.01
CA LEU A 5 3.54 -6.97 -0.80
C LEU A 5 3.80 -6.05 0.39
N LEU A 6 2.72 -5.48 0.93
CA LEU A 6 2.74 -4.72 2.17
C LEU A 6 2.50 -5.70 3.31
N ARG A 7 3.51 -5.95 4.15
CA ARG A 7 3.38 -6.85 5.29
C ARG A 7 3.31 -6.04 6.56
N PHE A 8 2.37 -6.38 7.42
CA PHE A 8 2.28 -5.76 8.74
C PHE A 8 3.58 -5.95 9.51
N SER A 9 3.94 -4.91 10.25
CA SER A 9 5.11 -4.81 11.09
C SER A 9 4.71 -4.82 12.57
N ASP A 10 5.56 -4.27 13.43
CA ASP A 10 5.39 -4.28 14.87
C ASP A 10 4.15 -3.46 15.31
N ASN A 11 3.79 -2.40 14.57
CA ASN A 11 2.68 -1.51 14.93
C ASN A 11 1.33 -1.93 14.35
N ARG A 12 1.14 -3.18 13.91
CA ARG A 12 -0.11 -3.64 13.26
C ARG A 12 -1.39 -3.34 14.03
N ALA A 13 -1.31 -3.23 15.35
CA ALA A 13 -2.45 -2.88 16.21
C ALA A 13 -2.98 -1.46 15.94
N GLN A 14 -2.16 -0.57 15.37
CA GLN A 14 -2.51 0.79 14.98
C GLN A 14 -3.12 0.88 13.57
N ALA A 15 -3.26 -0.24 12.85
CA ALA A 15 -3.79 -0.22 11.48
C ALA A 15 -5.12 0.53 11.39
N SER A 16 -6.04 0.32 12.34
CA SER A 16 -7.34 1.00 12.39
C SER A 16 -7.25 2.53 12.47
N GLN A 17 -6.21 3.07 13.11
CA GLN A 17 -5.97 4.51 13.20
C GLN A 17 -5.62 5.11 11.82
N TRP A 18 -4.83 4.39 11.02
CA TRP A 18 -4.31 4.87 9.74
C TRP A 18 -5.11 4.38 8.52
N MET A 19 -6.13 3.53 8.72
CA MET A 19 -6.98 2.95 7.66
C MET A 19 -7.56 4.00 6.71
N ALA A 20 -8.03 5.14 7.24
CA ALA A 20 -8.68 6.16 6.43
C ALA A 20 -7.70 6.80 5.42
N GLU A 21 -6.50 7.11 5.88
CA GLU A 21 -5.44 7.70 5.07
C GLU A 21 -4.86 6.67 4.09
N HIS A 22 -4.65 5.43 4.54
CA HIS A 22 -4.23 4.31 3.68
C HIS A 22 -5.22 4.08 2.52
N ASN A 23 -6.52 4.09 2.80
CA ASN A 23 -7.55 4.00 1.76
C ASN A 23 -7.54 5.19 0.80
N GLY A 24 -7.22 6.39 1.29
CA GLY A 24 -7.03 7.58 0.46
C GLY A 24 -5.85 7.43 -0.50
N TRP A 25 -4.72 6.94 0.00
CA TRP A 25 -3.53 6.62 -0.80
C TRP A 25 -3.82 5.56 -1.88
N LEU A 26 -4.51 4.47 -1.53
CA LEU A 26 -4.96 3.46 -2.49
C LEU A 26 -5.83 4.08 -3.59
N LYS A 27 -6.83 4.88 -3.20
CA LYS A 27 -7.74 5.55 -4.14
C LYS A 27 -6.98 6.44 -5.12
N GLN A 28 -5.99 7.21 -4.65
CA GLN A 28 -5.16 8.02 -5.53
C GLN A 28 -4.36 7.17 -6.50
N GLY A 29 -3.82 6.03 -6.06
CA GLY A 29 -3.13 5.08 -6.94
C GLY A 29 -3.99 4.49 -8.06
N PHE A 30 -5.28 4.25 -7.80
CA PHE A 30 -6.23 3.87 -8.84
C PHE A 30 -6.57 5.05 -9.78
N MET A 31 -6.77 6.25 -9.23
CA MET A 31 -7.07 7.45 -10.03
C MET A 31 -5.94 7.84 -10.98
N ASP A 32 -4.69 7.59 -10.57
CA ASP A 32 -3.50 7.86 -11.37
C ASP A 32 -3.20 6.76 -12.40
N ASP A 33 -4.04 5.73 -12.52
CA ASP A 33 -3.82 4.56 -13.39
C ASP A 33 -2.47 3.87 -13.11
N VAL A 34 -2.08 3.83 -11.83
CA VAL A 34 -0.86 3.14 -11.37
C VAL A 34 -1.21 1.83 -10.67
N PHE A 35 -2.34 1.75 -9.94
CA PHE A 35 -2.80 0.52 -9.30
C PHE A 35 -3.90 -0.15 -10.12
N LEU A 36 -3.70 -1.43 -10.47
CA LEU A 36 -4.71 -2.26 -11.12
C LEU A 36 -5.56 -3.04 -10.12
N LEU A 37 -4.97 -3.41 -8.99
CA LEU A 37 -5.59 -4.24 -7.97
C LEU A 37 -4.96 -3.96 -6.62
N ALA A 38 -5.78 -3.97 -5.57
CA ALA A 38 -5.37 -4.04 -4.18
C ALA A 38 -6.22 -5.08 -3.43
N GLY A 39 -5.63 -5.81 -2.49
CA GLY A 39 -6.34 -6.81 -1.69
C GLY A 39 -5.56 -7.28 -0.47
N SER A 40 -6.21 -8.01 0.43
CA SER A 40 -5.58 -8.46 1.68
C SER A 40 -4.75 -9.75 1.50
N LEU A 41 -3.61 -9.82 2.18
CA LEU A 41 -2.84 -11.05 2.35
C LEU A 41 -3.42 -11.88 3.49
N GLN A 42 -3.75 -13.15 3.23
CA GLN A 42 -4.34 -14.05 4.23
C GLN A 42 -3.28 -14.90 4.95
N PRO A 43 -3.50 -15.28 6.23
CA PRO A 43 -4.52 -14.73 7.13
C PRO A 43 -4.06 -13.40 7.77
N GLN A 44 -4.67 -12.28 7.36
CA GLN A 44 -4.41 -10.92 7.91
C GLN A 44 -2.92 -10.55 8.05
N GLN A 45 -2.13 -10.80 7.00
CA GLN A 45 -0.67 -10.53 6.99
C GLN A 45 -0.31 -9.16 6.38
N GLY A 46 -1.31 -8.38 5.98
CA GLY A 46 -1.16 -7.09 5.32
C GLY A 46 -1.93 -7.05 3.99
N GLY A 47 -1.32 -6.47 2.96
CA GLY A 47 -1.94 -6.23 1.65
C GLY A 47 -1.03 -6.54 0.45
N THR A 48 -1.65 -6.67 -0.70
CA THR A 48 -1.01 -6.85 -2.00
C THR A 48 -1.53 -5.79 -2.95
N ILE A 49 -0.65 -5.26 -3.79
CA ILE A 49 -0.98 -4.33 -4.86
C ILE A 49 -0.34 -4.82 -6.17
N ILE A 50 -1.09 -4.75 -7.27
CA ILE A 50 -0.54 -4.88 -8.62
C ILE A 50 -0.43 -3.48 -9.21
N ALA A 51 0.81 -3.06 -9.50
CA ALA A 51 1.11 -1.74 -10.03
C ALA A 51 1.67 -1.79 -11.46
N HIS A 52 1.32 -0.82 -12.29
CA HIS A 52 1.77 -0.68 -13.67
C HIS A 52 2.02 0.78 -14.02
N ASN A 53 2.51 1.03 -15.24
CA ASN A 53 2.70 2.37 -15.80
C ASN A 53 3.54 3.32 -14.91
N ILE A 54 4.50 2.76 -14.18
CA ILE A 54 5.36 3.49 -13.25
C ILE A 54 6.77 2.89 -13.28
N SER A 55 7.80 3.69 -13.06
CA SER A 55 9.16 3.19 -12.87
C SER A 55 9.36 2.61 -11.46
N ARG A 56 10.45 1.87 -11.26
CA ARG A 56 10.77 1.30 -9.94
C ARG A 56 11.02 2.38 -8.87
N PRO A 57 11.83 3.44 -9.10
CA PRO A 57 12.08 4.46 -8.09
C PRO A 57 10.81 5.26 -7.73
N GLU A 58 9.98 5.59 -8.71
CA GLU A 58 8.71 6.29 -8.47
C GLU A 58 7.75 5.42 -7.65
N LEU A 59 7.70 4.11 -7.92
CA LEU A 59 6.91 3.18 -7.13
C LEU A 59 7.41 3.09 -5.69
N GLU A 60 8.73 3.03 -5.47
CA GLU A 60 9.31 3.00 -4.13
C GLU A 60 8.99 4.27 -3.34
N SER A 61 9.08 5.45 -3.97
CA SER A 61 8.65 6.71 -3.36
C SER A 61 7.17 6.68 -3.00
N ARG A 62 6.32 6.25 -3.94
CA ARG A 62 4.87 6.15 -3.71
C ARG A 62 4.52 5.20 -2.57
N VAL A 63 5.22 4.08 -2.46
CA VAL A 63 5.02 3.10 -1.38
C VAL A 63 5.49 3.68 -0.04
N ALA A 64 6.55 4.49 -0.02
CA ALA A 64 6.98 5.17 1.20
C ALA A 64 5.94 6.18 1.72
N ASP A 65 5.10 6.72 0.84
CA ASP A 65 4.00 7.64 1.20
C ASP A 65 2.74 6.93 1.72
N ASP A 66 2.69 5.60 1.71
CA ASP A 66 1.61 4.85 2.37
C ASP A 66 1.69 5.07 3.89
N PRO A 67 0.63 5.56 4.57
CA PRO A 67 0.60 5.70 6.02
C PRO A 67 1.00 4.44 6.78
N PHE A 68 0.66 3.25 6.27
CA PHE A 68 1.08 2.00 6.90
C PHE A 68 2.60 1.79 6.83
N VAL A 69 3.24 2.21 5.74
CA VAL A 69 4.69 2.10 5.58
C VAL A 69 5.39 3.18 6.42
N ALA A 70 4.91 4.43 6.38
CA ALA A 70 5.48 5.54 7.13
C ALA A 70 5.43 5.32 8.65
N GLU A 71 4.33 4.76 9.15
CA GLU A 71 4.10 4.53 10.59
C GLU A 71 4.51 3.12 11.06
N ASN A 72 5.15 2.35 10.16
CA ASN A 72 5.63 0.99 10.41
C ASN A 72 4.54 0.06 10.99
N VAL A 73 3.34 0.12 10.40
CA VAL A 73 2.15 -0.68 10.74
C VAL A 73 2.29 -2.11 10.24
#